data_AF-A0A2D5YWW8-F1
#
_entry.id   AF-A0A2D5YWW8-F1
#
_cell.length_a   1.000
_cell.length_b   1.000
_cell.length_c   1.000
_cell.angle_alpha   90.00
_cell.angle_beta   90.00
_cell.angle_gamma   90.00
#
_symmetry.space_group_name_H-M   'P 1'
#
loop_
_entity.id
_entity.type
_entity.pdbx_description
1 polymer ?
#
loop_
_entity_poly.entity_id
_entity_poly.type
_entity_poly.pdbx_seq_one_letter_code
_entity_poly.pdbx_strand_id
1 'polypeptide(L)'
;MFRSFSILQITCLLIVAAPLAQAEPDDASRIAELQRERDAMTKKAIQLTALVKQLQSRLEKLEAAQQGKGDAPPDRGEPKHKEEQFTIVKTIKNAAPDVTDLRSELAARKSERANAQKRLKAARDRQTKAEQKDRWDSEKRKYVYSSSKTERADAATAVLDLEREARKAESKVGAVEREIKKQQSAREITGVTATGDPVEIRATGRLIDAAAVMKPNQTYKITGKAKTSAGIVKIMFRAAAPVDPKQFENIAKRKNPAANLRNAVLETT
;
A
#
# COMPACT_ATOMS: atom_id res chain seq x y z
N MET A 1 -3.39 8.77 -36.78
CA MET A 1 -4.84 8.57 -36.56
C MET A 1 -5.04 8.35 -35.07
N PHE A 2 -5.74 9.26 -34.39
CA PHE A 2 -6.50 9.13 -33.14
C PHE A 2 -6.74 10.56 -32.64
N ARG A 3 -7.64 11.24 -33.34
CA ARG A 3 -8.31 12.45 -32.88
C ARG A 3 -9.64 12.03 -32.24
N SER A 4 -10.12 12.84 -31.31
CA SER A 4 -11.53 12.91 -30.88
C SER A 4 -11.95 12.01 -29.71
N PHE A 5 -11.53 12.35 -28.50
CA PHE A 5 -12.38 12.18 -27.31
C PHE A 5 -12.19 13.42 -26.43
N SER A 6 -12.90 14.48 -26.78
CA SER A 6 -12.95 15.72 -26.02
C SER A 6 -14.37 16.24 -26.05
N ILE A 7 -14.89 16.51 -24.86
CA ILE A 7 -15.99 17.42 -24.59
C ILE A 7 -17.37 16.88 -24.98
N LEU A 8 -17.86 15.86 -24.27
CA LEU A 8 -19.30 15.58 -24.26
C LEU A 8 -19.78 14.90 -22.97
N GLN A 9 -19.33 15.34 -21.77
CA GLN A 9 -19.93 14.92 -20.49
C GLN A 9 -19.89 15.99 -19.38
N ILE A 10 -19.79 17.28 -19.73
CA ILE A 10 -19.94 18.39 -18.76
C ILE A 10 -21.09 19.28 -19.22
N THR A 11 -22.29 18.73 -19.29
CA THR A 11 -23.50 19.48 -19.66
C THR A 11 -24.75 18.94 -18.97
N CYS A 12 -24.64 18.55 -17.69
CA CYS A 12 -25.82 18.18 -16.89
C CYS A 12 -25.91 18.90 -15.53
N LEU A 13 -25.23 20.04 -15.33
CA LEU A 13 -25.22 20.69 -14.01
C LEU A 13 -25.44 22.21 -14.07
N LEU A 14 -26.39 22.67 -14.89
CA LEU A 14 -26.78 24.08 -14.95
C LEU A 14 -28.26 24.30 -15.29
N ILE A 15 -29.17 23.43 -14.81
CA ILE A 15 -30.62 23.70 -14.89
C ILE A 15 -31.28 23.31 -13.56
N VAL A 16 -31.12 24.15 -12.55
CA VAL A 16 -32.16 24.44 -11.55
C VAL A 16 -31.93 25.87 -11.09
N ALA A 17 -32.37 26.83 -11.90
CA ALA A 17 -32.51 28.23 -11.50
C ALA A 17 -33.98 28.62 -11.75
N ALA A 18 -34.80 28.48 -10.72
CA ALA A 18 -36.10 29.13 -10.61
C ALA A 18 -36.41 29.38 -9.12
N PRO A 19 -37.14 30.46 -8.78
CA PRO A 19 -36.92 31.22 -7.56
C PRO A 19 -37.79 30.73 -6.40
N LEU A 20 -37.18 30.45 -5.25
CA LEU A 20 -37.89 30.28 -3.98
C LEU A 20 -37.97 31.63 -3.27
N ALA A 21 -38.88 32.47 -3.73
CA ALA A 21 -39.38 33.61 -2.97
C ALA A 21 -40.46 33.09 -2.00
N GLN A 22 -40.01 32.54 -0.87
CA GLN A 22 -40.74 32.24 0.40
C GLN A 22 -40.08 31.01 1.04
N ALA A 23 -38.97 31.22 1.74
CA ALA A 23 -38.34 30.20 2.56
C ALA A 23 -38.36 30.70 4.02
N GLU A 24 -38.91 29.88 4.92
CA GLU A 24 -38.93 30.15 6.36
C GLU A 24 -37.48 30.32 6.89
N PRO A 25 -37.26 31.04 8.00
CA PRO A 25 -35.91 31.32 8.52
C PRO A 25 -35.04 30.07 8.77
N ASP A 26 -35.66 28.89 8.98
CA ASP A 26 -34.96 27.62 9.12
C ASP A 26 -34.39 27.07 7.79
N ASP A 27 -35.04 27.39 6.66
CA ASP A 27 -34.57 27.00 5.32
C ASP A 27 -33.40 27.89 4.85
N ALA A 28 -33.37 29.16 5.26
CA ALA A 28 -32.28 30.08 4.93
C ALA A 28 -30.92 29.61 5.48
N SER A 29 -30.91 29.05 6.70
CA SER A 29 -29.70 28.50 7.32
C SER A 29 -29.21 27.24 6.58
N ARG A 30 -30.12 26.37 6.17
CA ARG A 30 -29.81 25.16 5.41
C ARG A 30 -29.32 25.47 4.00
N ILE A 31 -29.90 26.49 3.35
CA ILE A 31 -29.43 27.01 2.06
C ILE A 31 -28.01 27.57 2.18
N ALA A 32 -27.71 28.33 3.25
CA ALA A 32 -26.37 28.86 3.49
C ALA A 32 -25.33 27.76 3.73
N GLU A 33 -25.69 26.68 4.43
CA GLU A 33 -24.82 25.53 4.65
C GLU A 33 -24.54 24.77 3.34
N LEU A 34 -25.57 24.51 2.54
CA LEU A 34 -25.43 23.89 1.21
C LEU A 34 -24.59 24.74 0.25
N GLN A 35 -24.68 26.07 0.32
CA GLN A 35 -23.84 26.98 -0.44
C GLN A 35 -22.36 26.88 -0.01
N ARG A 36 -22.08 26.81 1.29
CA ARG A 36 -20.70 26.62 1.80
C ARG A 36 -20.12 25.27 1.38
N GLU A 37 -20.93 24.20 1.40
CA GLU A 37 -20.51 22.88 0.92
C GLU A 37 -20.22 22.89 -0.58
N ARG A 38 -21.07 23.54 -1.37
CA ARG A 38 -20.84 23.73 -2.81
C ARG A 38 -19.54 24.49 -3.07
N ASP A 39 -19.27 25.57 -2.35
CA ASP A 39 -18.05 26.35 -2.51
C ASP A 39 -16.80 25.55 -2.10
N ALA A 40 -16.89 24.75 -1.04
CA ALA A 40 -15.82 23.85 -0.62
C ALA A 40 -15.54 22.76 -1.65
N MET A 41 -16.58 22.17 -2.24
CA MET A 41 -16.48 21.20 -3.34
C MET A 41 -15.87 21.83 -4.59
N THR A 42 -16.27 23.05 -4.94
CA THR A 42 -15.76 23.79 -6.09
C THR A 42 -14.27 24.11 -5.92
N LYS A 43 -13.84 24.54 -4.72
CA LYS A 43 -12.42 24.72 -4.39
C LYS A 43 -11.61 23.42 -4.55
N LYS A 44 -12.15 22.29 -4.07
CA LYS A 44 -11.50 20.97 -4.24
C LYS A 44 -11.40 20.56 -5.72
N ALA A 45 -12.44 20.81 -6.51
CA ALA A 45 -12.44 20.53 -7.95
C ALA A 45 -11.38 21.35 -8.71
N ILE A 46 -11.22 22.63 -8.35
CA ILE A 46 -10.17 23.50 -8.90
C ILE A 46 -8.78 22.97 -8.53
N GLN A 47 -8.56 22.57 -7.27
CA GLN A 47 -7.29 21.99 -6.82
C GLN A 47 -6.95 20.69 -7.56
N LEU A 48 -7.93 19.79 -7.75
CA LEU A 48 -7.73 18.56 -8.51
C LEU A 48 -7.40 18.86 -9.98
N THR A 49 -8.07 19.83 -10.59
CA THR A 49 -7.78 20.24 -11.97
C THR A 49 -6.36 20.80 -12.12
N ALA A 50 -5.89 21.58 -11.14
CA ALA A 50 -4.52 22.09 -11.11
C ALA A 50 -3.49 20.95 -11.00
N LEU A 51 -3.75 19.95 -10.15
CA LEU A 51 -2.89 18.77 -10.01
C LEU A 51 -2.83 17.95 -11.30
N VAL A 52 -3.97 17.75 -11.99
CA VAL A 52 -4.00 17.05 -13.27
C VAL A 52 -3.15 17.77 -14.32
N LYS A 53 -3.27 19.10 -14.44
CA LYS A 53 -2.42 19.88 -15.34
C LYS A 53 -0.93 19.78 -14.99
N GLN A 54 -0.60 19.77 -13.70
CA GLN A 54 0.79 19.61 -13.26
C GLN A 54 1.35 18.22 -13.62
N LEU A 55 0.55 17.17 -13.50
CA LEU A 55 0.93 15.82 -13.90
C LEU A 55 1.08 15.68 -15.41
N GLN A 56 0.18 16.28 -16.20
CA GLN A 56 0.28 16.30 -17.67
C GLN A 56 1.56 17.00 -18.13
N SER A 57 1.88 18.18 -17.58
CA SER A 57 3.14 18.88 -17.93
C SER A 57 4.40 18.11 -17.52
N ARG A 58 4.34 17.31 -16.45
CA ARG A 58 5.44 16.39 -16.07
C ARG A 58 5.60 15.23 -17.05
N LEU A 59 4.49 14.67 -17.53
CA LEU A 59 4.49 13.63 -18.56
C LEU A 59 5.07 14.17 -19.87
N GLU A 60 4.61 15.32 -20.35
CA GLU A 60 5.14 15.96 -21.56
C GLU A 60 6.65 16.25 -21.45
N LYS A 61 7.13 16.71 -20.28
CA LYS A 61 8.57 16.90 -20.04
C LYS A 61 9.36 15.60 -20.06
N LEU A 62 8.78 14.50 -19.56
CA LEU A 62 9.42 13.18 -19.59
C LEU A 62 9.43 12.59 -21.01
N GLU A 63 8.37 12.79 -21.78
CA GLU A 63 8.28 12.39 -23.18
C GLU A 63 9.26 13.19 -24.06
N ALA A 64 9.34 14.51 -23.85
CA ALA A 64 10.33 15.37 -24.52
C ALA A 64 11.77 15.00 -24.14
N ALA A 65 12.03 14.63 -22.88
CA ALA A 65 13.34 14.13 -22.44
C ALA A 65 13.70 12.75 -23.02
N GLN A 66 12.71 11.96 -23.43
CA GLN A 66 12.91 10.69 -24.14
C GLN A 66 13.13 10.90 -25.64
N GLN A 67 12.44 11.87 -26.25
CA GLN A 67 12.59 12.19 -27.68
C GLN A 67 13.84 13.04 -27.99
N GLY A 68 14.30 13.89 -27.06
CA GLY A 68 15.52 14.70 -27.19
C GLY A 68 16.85 13.93 -27.13
N LYS A 69 16.83 12.60 -27.11
CA LYS A 69 18.01 11.73 -27.24
C LYS A 69 18.20 11.20 -28.68
N GLY A 70 17.55 11.82 -29.65
CA GLY A 70 17.49 11.37 -31.05
C GLY A 70 18.43 12.06 -32.04
N ASP A 71 19.29 13.00 -31.63
CA ASP A 71 20.25 13.65 -32.53
C ASP A 71 21.70 13.44 -32.04
N ALA A 72 22.47 12.74 -32.87
CA ALA A 72 23.83 12.26 -32.59
C ALA A 72 24.89 13.38 -32.57
N PRO A 73 25.86 13.31 -31.63
CA PRO A 73 27.26 13.54 -31.99
C PRO A 73 28.25 12.64 -31.21
N PRO A 74 29.55 12.71 -31.55
CA PRO A 74 30.33 11.64 -32.15
C PRO A 74 30.71 10.49 -31.21
N ASP A 75 30.99 9.34 -31.82
CA ASP A 75 31.66 8.14 -31.31
C ASP A 75 32.50 8.36 -30.03
N ARG A 76 31.85 8.21 -28.89
CA ARG A 76 32.48 8.05 -27.57
C ARG A 76 31.91 6.79 -26.95
N GLY A 77 32.63 5.70 -27.19
CA GLY A 77 32.48 4.38 -26.58
C GLY A 77 31.33 4.25 -25.59
N GLU A 78 30.21 3.71 -26.07
CA GLU A 78 29.07 3.34 -25.26
C GLU A 78 29.55 2.57 -24.01
N PRO A 79 29.19 2.99 -22.78
CA PRO A 79 29.17 2.05 -21.68
C PRO A 79 28.02 1.08 -21.98
N LYS A 80 28.38 -0.07 -22.57
CA LYS A 80 27.55 -1.27 -22.68
C LYS A 80 26.60 -1.31 -21.50
N HIS A 81 25.29 -1.26 -21.76
CA HIS A 81 24.26 -1.52 -20.76
C HIS A 81 24.64 -2.81 -20.02
N LYS A 82 25.13 -2.65 -18.78
CA LYS A 82 25.79 -3.69 -17.99
C LYS A 82 24.88 -4.90 -17.84
N GLU A 83 25.27 -5.96 -18.54
CA GLU A 83 25.12 -7.39 -18.28
C GLU A 83 23.98 -7.77 -17.32
N GLU A 84 22.95 -8.40 -17.88
CA GLU A 84 22.12 -9.32 -17.11
C GLU A 84 23.04 -10.39 -16.51
N GLN A 85 23.30 -10.31 -15.21
CA GLN A 85 24.11 -11.30 -14.52
C GLN A 85 23.25 -12.54 -14.26
N PHE A 86 23.68 -13.66 -14.81
CA PHE A 86 23.11 -14.96 -14.51
C PHE A 86 23.87 -15.55 -13.33
N THR A 87 23.14 -15.79 -12.23
CA THR A 87 23.70 -16.48 -11.06
C THR A 87 22.99 -17.81 -10.89
N ILE A 88 23.75 -18.89 -10.87
CA ILE A 88 23.21 -20.20 -10.51
C ILE A 88 23.24 -20.29 -8.99
N VAL A 89 22.08 -20.54 -8.40
CA VAL A 89 21.89 -20.57 -6.95
C VAL A 89 21.23 -21.87 -6.55
N LYS A 90 21.81 -22.57 -5.58
CA LYS A 90 21.13 -23.65 -4.85
C LYS A 90 20.36 -23.02 -3.69
N THR A 91 19.04 -23.15 -3.70
CA THR A 91 18.19 -22.62 -2.64
C THR A 91 18.36 -23.46 -1.37
N ILE A 92 18.62 -22.82 -0.23
CA ILE A 92 18.68 -23.47 1.09
C ILE A 92 17.34 -23.33 1.79
N LYS A 93 16.81 -22.10 1.87
CA LYS A 93 15.58 -21.78 2.58
C LYS A 93 14.72 -20.88 1.71
N ASN A 94 13.43 -21.19 1.66
CA ASN A 94 12.43 -20.33 1.06
C ASN A 94 11.23 -20.22 2.01
N ALA A 95 11.34 -19.37 3.01
CA ALA A 95 10.28 -19.17 3.99
C ALA A 95 9.40 -17.99 3.57
N ALA A 96 8.09 -18.18 3.69
CA ALA A 96 7.20 -17.03 3.77
C ALA A 96 7.50 -16.28 5.08
N PRO A 97 7.34 -14.95 5.11
CA PRO A 97 7.47 -14.19 6.34
C PRO A 97 6.44 -14.70 7.36
N ASP A 98 6.91 -14.95 8.58
CA ASP A 98 6.04 -15.31 9.67
C ASP A 98 5.29 -14.06 10.15
N VAL A 99 3.99 -14.04 9.89
CA VAL A 99 3.08 -12.95 10.30
C VAL A 99 2.15 -13.39 11.42
N THR A 100 2.45 -14.50 12.11
CA THR A 100 1.59 -15.07 13.16
C THR A 100 1.39 -14.09 14.30
N ASP A 101 2.46 -13.44 14.77
CA ASP A 101 2.38 -12.42 15.83
C ASP A 101 1.55 -11.22 15.42
N LEU A 102 1.75 -10.73 14.18
CA LEU A 102 0.96 -9.62 13.64
C LEU A 102 -0.52 -9.98 13.47
N ARG A 103 -0.84 -11.24 13.16
CA ARG A 103 -2.23 -11.72 13.09
C ARG A 103 -2.87 -11.79 14.46
N SER A 104 -2.13 -12.25 15.47
CA SER A 104 -2.57 -12.24 16.87
C SER A 104 -2.79 -10.81 17.37
N GLU A 105 -1.88 -9.89 17.05
CA GLU A 105 -2.07 -8.46 17.35
C GLU A 105 -3.29 -7.90 16.61
N LEU A 106 -3.46 -8.20 15.33
CA LEU A 106 -4.63 -7.75 14.56
C LEU A 106 -5.94 -8.21 15.19
N ALA A 107 -6.01 -9.46 15.67
CA ALA A 107 -7.17 -9.98 16.36
C ALA A 107 -7.45 -9.21 17.67
N ALA A 108 -6.42 -8.94 18.46
CA ALA A 108 -6.53 -8.11 19.67
C ALA A 108 -7.02 -6.69 19.34
N ARG A 109 -6.44 -6.03 18.32
CA ARG A 109 -6.85 -4.69 17.88
C ARG A 109 -8.29 -4.65 17.33
N LYS A 110 -8.73 -5.71 16.64
CA LYS A 110 -10.12 -5.83 16.18
C LYS A 110 -11.10 -5.95 17.35
N SER A 111 -10.72 -6.68 18.40
CA SER A 111 -11.49 -6.74 19.65
C SER A 111 -11.56 -5.37 20.34
N GLU A 112 -10.44 -4.64 20.45
CA GLU A 112 -10.40 -3.27 20.97
C GLU A 112 -11.33 -2.34 20.18
N ARG A 113 -11.28 -2.39 18.84
CA ARG A 113 -12.17 -1.61 17.95
C ARG A 113 -13.64 -1.95 18.19
N ALA A 114 -13.98 -3.24 18.28
CA ALA A 114 -15.35 -3.67 18.51
C ALA A 114 -15.89 -3.17 19.87
N ASN A 115 -15.06 -3.22 20.92
CA ASN A 115 -15.41 -2.69 22.23
C ASN A 115 -15.62 -1.17 22.21
N ALA A 116 -14.72 -0.42 21.56
CA ALA A 116 -14.88 1.03 21.41
C ALA A 116 -16.15 1.40 20.63
N GLN A 117 -16.46 0.68 19.54
CA GLN A 117 -17.69 0.87 18.78
C GLN A 117 -18.95 0.55 19.60
N LYS A 118 -18.92 -0.50 20.42
CA LYS A 118 -20.03 -0.84 21.33
C LYS A 118 -20.28 0.27 22.36
N ARG A 119 -19.21 0.83 22.94
CA ARG A 119 -19.29 1.97 23.88
C ARG A 119 -19.83 3.22 23.20
N LEU A 120 -19.34 3.53 21.99
CA LEU A 120 -19.82 4.67 21.20
C LEU A 120 -21.31 4.54 20.86
N LYS A 121 -21.77 3.34 20.44
CA LYS A 121 -23.18 3.09 20.19
C LYS A 121 -24.03 3.32 21.44
N ALA A 122 -23.61 2.77 22.58
CA ALA A 122 -24.30 2.96 23.85
C ALA A 122 -24.34 4.43 24.29
N ALA A 123 -23.29 5.22 24.03
CA ALA A 123 -23.25 6.64 24.32
C ALA A 123 -24.18 7.45 23.39
N ARG A 124 -24.22 7.12 22.10
CA ARG A 124 -25.17 7.71 21.14
C ARG A 124 -26.62 7.40 21.54
N ASP A 125 -26.91 6.15 21.91
CA ASP A 125 -28.25 5.77 22.38
C ASP A 125 -28.65 6.56 23.65
N ARG A 126 -27.71 6.82 24.56
CA ARG A 126 -27.93 7.67 25.74
C ARG A 126 -28.15 9.14 25.37
N GLN A 127 -27.36 9.67 24.44
CA GLN A 127 -27.54 11.03 23.93
C GLN A 127 -28.91 11.20 23.29
N THR A 128 -29.31 10.30 22.39
CA THR A 128 -30.63 10.32 21.75
C THR A 128 -31.76 10.22 22.78
N LYS A 129 -31.61 9.40 23.83
CA LYS A 129 -32.58 9.36 24.93
C LYS A 129 -32.64 10.67 25.73
N ALA A 130 -31.50 11.31 25.97
CA ALA A 130 -31.44 12.60 26.66
C ALA A 130 -32.10 13.72 25.84
N GLU A 131 -31.98 13.67 24.51
CA GLU A 131 -32.60 14.61 23.56
C GLU A 131 -34.11 14.34 23.35
N GLN A 132 -34.54 13.07 23.33
CA GLN A 132 -35.96 12.71 23.14
C GLN A 132 -36.82 12.94 24.38
N LYS A 133 -36.22 13.05 25.57
CA LYS A 133 -36.92 13.36 26.83
C LYS A 133 -37.54 14.77 26.89
N ASP A 134 -37.26 15.62 25.90
CA ASP A 134 -37.85 16.97 25.78
C ASP A 134 -39.03 17.05 24.79
N ARG A 135 -39.65 15.93 24.42
CA ARG A 135 -40.83 15.95 23.54
C ARG A 135 -42.07 16.41 24.31
N TRP A 136 -42.88 17.25 23.65
CA TRP A 136 -44.18 17.70 24.14
C TRP A 136 -45.07 16.50 24.49
N ASP A 137 -45.42 16.37 25.77
CA ASP A 137 -46.39 15.39 26.24
C ASP A 137 -47.80 15.95 26.02
N SER A 138 -48.46 15.52 24.95
CA SER A 138 -49.79 15.99 24.56
C SER A 138 -50.88 15.61 25.57
N GLU A 139 -50.67 14.54 26.35
CA GLU A 139 -51.59 14.12 27.42
C GLU A 139 -51.51 15.04 28.64
N LYS A 140 -50.30 15.51 29.00
CA LYS A 140 -50.09 16.38 30.17
C LYS A 140 -50.10 17.88 29.87
N ARG A 141 -50.21 18.28 28.59
CA ARG A 141 -50.17 19.69 28.12
C ARG A 141 -49.04 20.52 28.76
N LYS A 142 -47.89 19.89 29.03
CA LYS A 142 -46.72 20.54 29.64
C LYS A 142 -45.46 20.00 29.00
N TYR A 143 -44.50 20.90 28.76
CA TYR A 143 -43.11 20.52 28.50
C TYR A 143 -42.54 19.89 29.78
N VAL A 144 -42.25 18.60 29.73
CA VAL A 144 -41.53 17.92 30.80
C VAL A 144 -40.03 18.07 30.49
N TYR A 145 -39.42 19.17 30.95
CA TYR A 145 -37.96 19.33 30.92
C TYR A 145 -37.34 18.40 31.98
N SER A 146 -37.20 17.12 31.65
CA SER A 146 -36.65 16.12 32.57
C SER A 146 -35.14 15.92 32.46
N SER A 147 -34.48 16.51 31.46
CA SER A 147 -33.02 16.52 31.33
C SER A 147 -32.45 17.93 31.40
N SER A 148 -31.53 18.17 32.33
CA SER A 148 -30.86 19.46 32.48
C SER A 148 -29.96 19.74 31.27
N LYS A 149 -29.76 21.03 30.91
CA LYS A 149 -28.82 21.41 29.82
C LYS A 149 -27.42 20.81 30.02
N THR A 150 -27.01 20.66 31.27
CA THR A 150 -25.76 20.02 31.70
C THR A 150 -25.72 18.53 31.36
N GLU A 151 -26.78 17.76 31.60
CA GLU A 151 -26.84 16.33 31.25
C GLU A 151 -26.71 16.08 29.73
N ARG A 152 -27.25 16.98 28.90
CA ARG A 152 -27.11 16.89 27.44
C ARG A 152 -25.69 17.22 26.99
N ALA A 153 -25.08 18.24 27.59
CA ALA A 153 -23.69 18.61 27.32
C ALA A 153 -22.71 17.49 27.73
N ASP A 154 -22.95 16.83 28.87
CA ASP A 154 -22.15 15.70 29.34
C ASP A 154 -22.30 14.49 28.40
N ALA A 155 -23.52 14.18 27.96
CA ALA A 155 -23.78 13.11 27.00
C ALA A 155 -23.12 13.36 25.64
N ALA A 156 -23.19 14.59 25.12
CA ALA A 156 -22.55 14.98 23.86
C ALA A 156 -21.01 14.91 23.98
N THR A 157 -20.44 15.36 25.10
CA THR A 157 -18.99 15.29 25.36
C THR A 157 -18.51 13.84 25.43
N ALA A 158 -19.25 12.98 26.12
CA ALA A 158 -18.95 11.56 26.20
C ALA A 158 -18.96 10.88 24.82
N VAL A 159 -19.87 11.27 23.92
CA VAL A 159 -19.88 10.78 22.53
C VAL A 159 -18.64 11.24 21.78
N LEU A 160 -18.26 12.52 21.88
CA LEU A 160 -17.05 13.04 21.21
C LEU A 160 -15.76 12.32 21.66
N ASP A 161 -15.62 12.06 22.95
CA ASP A 161 -14.45 11.34 23.48
C ASP A 161 -14.40 9.89 22.98
N LEU A 162 -15.55 9.21 22.97
CA LEU A 162 -15.67 7.85 22.44
C LEU A 162 -15.48 7.78 20.92
N GLU A 163 -15.85 8.83 20.16
CA GLU A 163 -15.54 8.93 18.74
C GLU A 163 -14.03 9.02 18.50
N ARG A 164 -13.31 9.79 19.32
CA ARG A 164 -11.83 9.85 19.25
C ARG A 164 -11.22 8.50 19.60
N GLU A 165 -11.72 7.81 20.62
CA GLU A 165 -11.26 6.47 21.00
C GLU A 165 -11.49 5.47 19.86
N ALA A 166 -12.69 5.47 19.26
CA ALA A 166 -13.02 4.59 18.14
C ALA A 166 -12.14 4.85 16.91
N ARG A 167 -11.89 6.11 16.55
CA ARG A 167 -10.97 6.48 15.45
C ARG A 167 -9.52 6.03 15.73
N LYS A 168 -9.05 6.17 16.98
CA LYS A 168 -7.72 5.68 17.39
C LYS A 168 -7.62 4.17 17.25
N ALA A 169 -8.63 3.43 17.72
CA ALA A 169 -8.67 1.97 17.59
C ALA A 169 -8.69 1.54 16.11
N GLU A 170 -9.45 2.22 15.26
CA GLU A 170 -9.50 1.96 13.81
C GLU A 170 -8.15 2.24 13.13
N SER A 171 -7.47 3.33 13.48
CA SER A 171 -6.14 3.65 12.95
C SER A 171 -5.10 2.59 13.31
N LYS A 172 -5.15 2.04 14.54
CA LYS A 172 -4.28 0.94 14.98
C LYS A 172 -4.53 -0.34 14.17
N VAL A 173 -5.79 -0.71 13.95
CA VAL A 173 -6.15 -1.86 13.09
C VAL A 173 -5.56 -1.68 11.70
N GLY A 174 -5.78 -0.51 11.08
CA GLY A 174 -5.25 -0.22 9.75
C GLY A 174 -3.72 -0.22 9.68
N ALA A 175 -3.03 0.16 10.76
CA ALA A 175 -1.57 0.11 10.83
C ALA A 175 -1.05 -1.35 10.79
N VAL A 176 -1.65 -2.23 11.60
CA VAL A 176 -1.27 -3.65 11.62
C VAL A 176 -1.61 -4.34 10.28
N GLU A 177 -2.76 -4.05 9.68
CA GLU A 177 -3.13 -4.58 8.37
C GLU A 177 -2.15 -4.16 7.26
N ARG A 178 -1.69 -2.91 7.29
CA ARG A 178 -0.66 -2.42 6.37
C ARG A 178 0.67 -3.13 6.57
N GLU A 179 1.07 -3.38 7.82
CA GLU A 179 2.32 -4.07 8.12
C GLU A 179 2.27 -5.55 7.70
N ILE A 180 1.16 -6.25 7.97
CA ILE A 180 0.94 -7.62 7.48
C ILE A 180 1.06 -7.65 5.96
N LYS A 181 0.36 -6.75 5.25
CA LYS A 181 0.41 -6.69 3.79
C LYS A 181 1.82 -6.42 3.27
N LYS A 182 2.56 -5.53 3.93
CA LYS A 182 3.94 -5.21 3.58
C LYS A 182 4.86 -6.41 3.77
N GLN A 183 4.77 -7.12 4.89
CA GLN A 183 5.57 -8.32 5.12
C GLN A 183 5.20 -9.40 4.13
N GLN A 184 3.92 -9.72 3.95
CA GLN A 184 3.47 -10.71 2.95
C GLN A 184 3.85 -10.34 1.52
N SER A 185 4.04 -9.04 1.22
CA SER A 185 4.51 -8.58 -0.08
C SER A 185 6.01 -8.76 -0.33
N ALA A 186 6.71 -9.38 0.62
CA ALA A 186 8.12 -9.71 0.52
C ALA A 186 8.34 -11.20 0.81
N ARG A 187 9.27 -11.81 0.09
CA ARG A 187 9.73 -13.17 0.38
C ARG A 187 11.25 -13.19 0.31
N GLU A 188 11.85 -13.78 1.32
CA GLU A 188 13.31 -13.85 1.43
C GLU A 188 13.73 -15.31 1.24
N ILE A 189 14.63 -15.50 0.28
CA ILE A 189 15.17 -16.80 -0.09
C ILE A 189 16.66 -16.75 0.16
N THR A 190 17.17 -17.69 0.95
CA THR A 190 18.61 -17.84 1.18
C THR A 190 19.13 -19.02 0.38
N GLY A 191 20.31 -18.88 -0.18
CA GLY A 191 20.94 -19.91 -1.00
C GLY A 191 22.45 -19.77 -1.04
N VAL A 192 23.06 -20.54 -1.94
CA VAL A 192 24.49 -20.53 -2.22
C VAL A 192 24.71 -20.45 -3.71
N THR A 193 25.65 -19.63 -4.18
CA THR A 193 26.03 -19.60 -5.59
C THR A 193 26.74 -20.89 -6.00
N ALA A 194 26.93 -21.09 -7.31
CA ALA A 194 27.83 -22.11 -7.85
C ALA A 194 29.28 -22.02 -7.35
N THR A 195 29.72 -20.85 -6.89
CA THR A 195 31.06 -20.63 -6.32
C THR A 195 31.13 -20.88 -4.82
N GLY A 196 29.99 -21.16 -4.15
CA GLY A 196 29.93 -21.39 -2.71
C GLY A 196 29.70 -20.14 -1.87
N ASP A 197 29.44 -18.98 -2.50
CA ASP A 197 29.16 -17.73 -1.80
C ASP A 197 27.72 -17.71 -1.25
N PRO A 198 27.47 -17.21 -0.04
CA PRO A 198 26.12 -17.09 0.49
C PRO A 198 25.32 -16.04 -0.29
N VAL A 199 24.05 -16.36 -0.58
CA VAL A 199 23.14 -15.54 -1.37
C VAL A 199 21.87 -15.25 -0.59
N GLU A 200 21.44 -13.99 -0.65
CA GLU A 200 20.13 -13.52 -0.18
C GLU A 200 19.34 -12.99 -1.38
N ILE A 201 18.20 -13.60 -1.68
CA ILE A 201 17.32 -13.19 -2.77
C ILE A 201 16.06 -12.62 -2.15
N ARG A 202 15.77 -11.35 -2.47
CA ARG A 202 14.56 -10.67 -2.01
C ARG A 202 13.56 -10.56 -3.14
N ALA A 203 12.43 -11.23 -3.00
CA ALA A 203 11.28 -11.12 -3.90
C ALA A 203 10.30 -10.09 -3.35
N THR A 204 9.80 -9.20 -4.20
CA THR A 204 8.74 -8.25 -3.83
C THR A 204 7.72 -8.07 -4.94
N GLY A 205 6.47 -7.78 -4.59
CA GLY A 205 5.41 -7.48 -5.56
C GLY A 205 5.15 -8.64 -6.54
N ARG A 206 5.27 -8.38 -7.86
CA ARG A 206 5.00 -9.36 -8.93
C ARG A 206 5.93 -10.58 -8.92
N LEU A 207 7.06 -10.51 -8.20
CA LEU A 207 8.06 -11.56 -8.15
C LEU A 207 7.81 -12.57 -7.02
N ILE A 208 6.85 -12.31 -6.12
CA ILE A 208 6.55 -13.19 -4.98
C ILE A 208 6.11 -14.56 -5.47
N ASP A 209 5.25 -14.61 -6.50
CA ASP A 209 4.74 -15.87 -7.04
C ASP A 209 5.86 -16.70 -7.67
N ALA A 210 6.76 -16.05 -8.40
CA ALA A 210 7.95 -16.70 -8.96
C ALA A 210 8.89 -17.23 -7.86
N ALA A 211 9.10 -16.44 -6.80
CA ALA A 211 9.82 -16.90 -5.61
C ALA A 211 9.09 -18.02 -4.87
N ALA A 212 7.76 -18.07 -4.90
CA ALA A 212 6.99 -19.07 -4.19
C ALA A 212 7.16 -20.48 -4.73
N VAL A 213 7.42 -20.59 -6.04
CA VAL A 213 7.67 -21.87 -6.71
C VAL A 213 9.10 -22.38 -6.44
N MET A 214 10.01 -21.54 -5.94
CA MET A 214 11.39 -21.94 -5.67
C MET A 214 11.47 -22.93 -4.49
N LYS A 215 11.81 -24.19 -4.73
CA LYS A 215 11.88 -25.19 -3.67
C LYS A 215 13.27 -25.19 -3.01
N PRO A 216 13.34 -25.41 -1.68
CA PRO A 216 14.59 -25.75 -1.01
C PRO A 216 15.30 -26.91 -1.69
N ASN A 217 16.63 -26.92 -1.67
CA ASN A 217 17.51 -27.90 -2.29
C ASN A 217 17.44 -28.02 -3.82
N GLN A 218 16.68 -27.15 -4.49
CA GLN A 218 16.69 -27.05 -5.95
C GLN A 218 17.63 -25.95 -6.43
N THR A 219 18.18 -26.17 -7.62
CA THR A 219 19.08 -25.24 -8.29
C THR A 219 18.32 -24.40 -9.30
N TYR A 220 18.52 -23.09 -9.25
CA TYR A 220 17.88 -22.14 -10.13
C TYR A 220 18.91 -21.27 -10.83
N LYS A 221 18.64 -20.98 -12.11
CA LYS A 221 19.30 -19.91 -12.85
C LYS A 221 18.49 -18.65 -12.58
N ILE A 222 19.12 -17.71 -11.90
CA ILE A 222 18.52 -16.44 -11.53
C ILE A 222 19.09 -15.35 -12.42
N THR A 223 18.21 -14.64 -13.10
CA THR A 223 18.55 -13.47 -13.91
C THR A 223 18.17 -12.22 -13.14
N GLY A 224 19.12 -11.30 -12.92
CA GLY A 224 18.81 -10.09 -12.17
C GLY A 224 20.00 -9.19 -11.90
N LYS A 225 19.79 -8.25 -10.98
CA LYS A 225 20.86 -7.39 -10.45
C LYS A 225 21.39 -8.02 -9.17
N ALA A 226 22.69 -8.29 -9.13
CA ALA A 226 23.38 -8.74 -7.93
C ALA A 226 24.22 -7.60 -7.35
N LYS A 227 24.25 -7.51 -6.02
CA LYS A 227 25.16 -6.63 -5.28
C LYS A 227 25.74 -7.42 -4.13
N THR A 228 27.07 -7.51 -4.06
CA THR A 228 27.75 -8.12 -2.92
C THR A 228 27.92 -7.08 -1.82
N SER A 229 27.55 -7.42 -0.61
CA SER A 229 27.72 -6.58 0.59
C SER A 229 28.07 -7.47 1.77
N ALA A 230 29.15 -7.15 2.48
CA ALA A 230 29.62 -7.93 3.63
C ALA A 230 29.76 -9.44 3.34
N GLY A 231 30.29 -9.79 2.16
CA GLY A 231 30.49 -11.19 1.75
C GLY A 231 29.22 -11.95 1.32
N ILE A 232 28.04 -11.30 1.36
CA ILE A 232 26.76 -11.90 0.93
C ILE A 232 26.35 -11.29 -0.41
N VAL A 233 25.96 -12.16 -1.35
CA VAL A 233 25.43 -11.74 -2.66
C VAL A 233 23.94 -11.46 -2.51
N LYS A 234 23.54 -10.20 -2.63
CA LYS A 234 22.13 -9.80 -2.62
C LYS A 234 21.60 -9.73 -4.04
N ILE A 235 20.59 -10.54 -4.37
CA ILE A 235 20.03 -10.62 -5.73
C ILE A 235 18.60 -10.08 -5.75
N MET A 236 18.40 -9.06 -6.58
CA MET A 236 17.08 -8.67 -7.06
C MET A 236 16.84 -9.38 -8.39
N PHE A 237 16.09 -10.48 -8.34
CA PHE A 237 15.82 -11.27 -9.53
C PHE A 237 14.68 -10.68 -10.35
N ARG A 238 14.73 -10.93 -11.66
CA ARG A 238 13.68 -10.63 -12.63
C ARG A 238 13.00 -11.91 -13.12
N ALA A 239 13.77 -12.99 -13.20
CA ALA A 239 13.31 -14.31 -13.59
C ALA A 239 14.12 -15.38 -12.85
N ALA A 240 13.49 -16.52 -12.58
CA ALA A 240 14.13 -17.71 -12.05
C ALA A 240 13.65 -18.92 -12.83
N ALA A 241 14.57 -19.76 -13.30
CA ALA A 241 14.25 -21.01 -13.99
C ALA A 241 14.96 -22.17 -13.29
N PRO A 242 14.27 -23.30 -13.04
CA PRO A 242 14.93 -24.50 -12.50
C PRO A 242 15.98 -25.01 -13.48
N VAL A 243 17.07 -25.56 -12.95
CA VAL A 243 18.19 -26.10 -13.74
C VAL A 243 18.57 -27.47 -13.22
N ASP A 244 19.03 -28.35 -14.10
CA ASP A 244 19.60 -29.64 -13.72
C ASP A 244 20.82 -29.41 -12.80
N PRO A 245 20.86 -30.03 -11.60
CA PRO A 245 22.01 -29.99 -10.70
C PRO A 245 23.35 -30.34 -11.38
N LYS A 246 23.35 -31.17 -12.43
CA LYS A 246 24.56 -31.52 -13.18
C LYS A 246 25.24 -30.31 -13.84
N GLN A 247 24.48 -29.26 -14.17
CA GLN A 247 25.05 -28.02 -14.68
C GLN A 247 25.81 -27.24 -13.59
N PHE A 248 25.44 -27.39 -12.32
CA PHE A 248 26.11 -26.77 -11.17
C PHE A 248 27.51 -27.35 -10.96
N GLU A 249 27.65 -28.68 -11.02
CA GLU A 249 28.93 -29.38 -10.82
C GLU A 249 29.97 -28.99 -11.87
N ASN A 250 29.57 -28.86 -13.12
CA ASN A 250 30.47 -28.51 -14.22
C ASN A 250 31.04 -27.09 -14.10
N ILE A 251 30.33 -26.18 -13.43
CA ILE A 251 30.77 -24.79 -13.25
C ILE A 251 31.68 -24.67 -12.03
N ALA A 252 31.36 -25.35 -10.93
CA ALA A 252 32.23 -25.43 -9.76
C ALA A 252 33.61 -26.04 -10.10
N LYS A 253 33.63 -27.11 -10.92
CA LYS A 253 34.86 -27.78 -11.38
C LYS A 253 35.74 -26.91 -12.28
N ARG A 254 35.16 -25.98 -13.07
CA ARG A 254 35.91 -25.14 -14.02
C ARG A 254 36.61 -23.94 -13.39
N LYS A 255 36.15 -23.43 -12.24
CA LYS A 255 36.72 -22.23 -11.60
C LYS A 255 37.61 -22.51 -10.39
N ASN A 256 37.69 -23.76 -9.92
CA ASN A 256 38.52 -24.13 -8.78
C ASN A 256 39.47 -25.31 -9.09
N PRO A 257 40.40 -25.17 -10.07
CA PRO A 257 41.35 -26.24 -10.40
C PRO A 257 42.29 -26.59 -9.22
N ALA A 258 42.54 -25.64 -8.32
CA ALA A 258 43.41 -25.84 -7.15
C ALA A 258 42.81 -26.77 -6.08
N ALA A 259 41.47 -26.85 -5.97
CA ALA A 259 40.81 -27.77 -5.05
C ALA A 259 40.85 -29.22 -5.55
N ASN A 260 40.76 -29.43 -6.87
CA ASN A 260 40.83 -30.76 -7.48
C ASN A 260 42.24 -31.35 -7.45
N LEU A 261 43.29 -30.52 -7.52
CA LEU A 261 44.67 -31.00 -7.39
C LEU A 261 45.01 -31.51 -5.99
N ARG A 262 44.43 -30.94 -4.93
CA ARG A 262 44.67 -31.42 -3.55
C ARG A 262 44.04 -32.79 -3.28
N ASN A 263 42.89 -33.08 -3.87
CA ASN A 263 42.27 -34.40 -3.72
C ASN A 263 42.94 -35.48 -4.58
N ALA A 264 43.43 -35.14 -5.77
CA ALA A 264 44.16 -36.10 -6.63
C ALA A 264 45.52 -36.52 -6.04
N VAL A 265 46.20 -35.63 -5.31
CA VAL A 265 47.46 -35.95 -4.62
C VAL A 265 47.24 -36.81 -3.38
N LEU A 266 46.07 -36.73 -2.74
CA LEU A 266 45.72 -37.55 -1.57
C LEU A 266 45.24 -38.97 -1.92
N GLU A 267 44.89 -39.23 -3.19
CA GLU A 267 44.54 -40.59 -3.67
C GLU A 267 45.74 -41.35 -4.26
N THR A 268 46.93 -40.73 -4.32
CA THR A 268 48.14 -41.31 -4.93
C THR A 268 49.32 -41.53 -3.95
N THR A 269 49.09 -41.34 -2.65
CA THR A 269 50.02 -41.69 -1.55
C THR A 269 49.33 -42.58 -0.54
#